data_AF-A0A176J6E0-F1
#
_entry.id   AF-A0A176J6E0-F1
#
_cell.length_a   1.000
_cell.length_b   1.000
_cell.length_c   1.000
_cell.angle_alpha   90.00
_cell.angle_beta   90.00
_cell.angle_gamma   90.00
#
_symmetry.space_group_name_H-M   'P 1'
#
loop_
_entity.id
_entity.type
_entity.pdbx_description
1 polymer ?
#
loop_
_entity_poly.entity_id
_entity_poly.type
_entity_poly.pdbx_seq_one_letter_code
_entity_poly.pdbx_strand_id
1 'polypeptide(L)'
;MKMKVIAAIAISSCLAISLPFIKSSAATILQTAKQYMGTSYSSKGNTPAEGFNSAGFVQYVFKKTKGIELPPLSSEQWSFGTEVKRESLQPGDVLFFNDSSGGKLSTTGIYEGNGRMIYSSVSKGVTSVGFQNSNYWNSRYAGAKRITGPLKMASANQVISKGLQYLNVPYTEGGQSPDGFDCSGFTKYVYEKASGIYLPETPEQQWAVGASVARENVQPGDLVFFKDTHRPGISHVGIYAGNNQILNATRIGGANKVTVSYLTNNFLQEKFAGIKRVSGLGIDRSEPVVKNAEELVGTKFAKNGVSPETGFDTSSFVQYVFKKAKGMQLPRYGNQQINLGQEVAEKDLKPGDLVFFQTGSIVPAIYAGKGQVILTSNDGVKVIHYKVSTYWSSKYLKAKRI
;
A
#
# COMPACT_ATOMS: atom_id res chain seq x y z
N MET A 1 28.88 69.16 44.15
CA MET A 1 28.70 67.72 43.84
C MET A 1 28.18 67.61 42.42
N LYS A 2 29.03 67.19 41.46
CA LYS A 2 28.67 67.10 40.03
C LYS A 2 28.05 65.73 39.77
N MET A 3 26.86 65.68 39.18
CA MET A 3 26.24 64.42 38.73
C MET A 3 26.11 64.45 37.21
N LYS A 4 26.86 63.55 36.55
CA LYS A 4 26.83 63.28 35.12
C LYS A 4 25.57 62.48 34.78
N VAL A 5 24.85 62.86 33.74
CA VAL A 5 23.91 61.96 33.05
C VAL A 5 24.48 61.71 31.65
N ILE A 6 24.76 60.44 31.38
CA ILE A 6 25.31 59.93 30.13
C ILE A 6 24.15 59.71 29.16
N ALA A 7 24.17 60.41 28.02
CA ALA A 7 23.26 60.15 26.90
C ALA A 7 23.82 58.99 26.06
N ALA A 8 23.07 57.88 26.01
CA ALA A 8 23.37 56.76 25.13
C ALA A 8 22.78 57.02 23.73
N ILE A 9 23.65 57.14 22.73
CA ILE A 9 23.27 57.21 21.32
C ILE A 9 23.14 55.78 20.80
N ALA A 10 21.91 55.34 20.52
CA ALA A 10 21.66 54.09 19.81
C ALA A 10 21.68 54.35 18.29
N ILE A 11 22.79 53.96 17.64
CA ILE A 11 22.88 53.94 16.18
C ILE A 11 22.10 52.71 15.70
N SER A 12 20.93 52.91 15.12
CA SER A 12 20.15 51.87 14.44
C SER A 12 20.76 51.62 13.06
N SER A 13 21.64 50.63 12.96
CA SER A 13 22.09 50.08 11.68
C SER A 13 21.02 49.12 11.16
N CYS A 14 20.20 49.61 10.23
CA CYS A 14 19.23 48.78 9.51
C CYS A 14 19.99 47.93 8.48
N LEU A 15 20.45 46.74 8.88
CA LEU A 15 20.99 45.73 7.99
C LEU A 15 19.81 45.04 7.30
N ALA A 16 19.48 45.46 6.08
CA ALA A 16 18.47 44.79 5.26
C ALA A 16 19.00 43.41 4.83
N ILE A 17 18.68 42.39 5.62
CA ILE A 17 18.88 40.99 5.25
C ILE A 17 17.89 40.70 4.10
N SER A 18 18.38 40.59 2.87
CA SER A 18 17.56 40.13 1.75
C SER A 18 17.20 38.67 1.99
N LEU A 19 15.96 38.41 2.42
CA LEU A 19 15.41 37.06 2.46
C LEU A 19 15.45 36.47 1.04
N PRO A 20 15.94 35.22 0.85
CA PRO A 20 15.92 34.59 -0.45
C PRO A 20 14.47 34.49 -0.94
N PHE A 21 14.22 35.03 -2.14
CA PHE A 21 12.93 34.96 -2.84
C PHE A 21 12.49 33.49 -2.95
N ILE A 22 11.51 33.07 -2.14
CA ILE A 22 10.84 31.78 -2.32
C ILE A 22 10.06 31.90 -3.63
N LYS A 23 10.61 31.38 -4.74
CA LYS A 23 9.91 31.32 -6.03
C LYS A 23 8.57 30.62 -5.83
N SER A 24 7.49 31.23 -6.33
CA SER A 24 6.16 30.65 -6.18
C SER A 24 6.12 29.25 -6.79
N SER A 25 5.34 28.37 -6.15
CA SER A 25 4.94 27.04 -6.61
C SER A 25 4.71 26.93 -8.13
N ALA A 26 3.99 27.91 -8.69
CA ALA A 26 3.64 27.99 -10.10
C ALA A 26 4.85 28.29 -11.01
N ALA A 27 5.75 29.16 -10.56
CA ALA A 27 6.97 29.51 -11.29
C ALA A 27 7.86 28.27 -11.46
N THR A 28 7.95 27.41 -10.45
CA THR A 28 8.72 26.16 -10.51
C THR A 28 8.13 25.16 -11.50
N ILE A 29 6.79 24.99 -11.51
CA ILE A 29 6.11 24.08 -12.46
C ILE A 29 6.40 24.49 -13.90
N LEU A 30 6.21 25.78 -14.24
CA LEU A 30 6.43 26.24 -15.60
C LEU A 30 7.90 26.28 -16.00
N GLN A 31 8.80 26.64 -15.07
CA GLN A 31 10.23 26.58 -15.33
C GLN A 31 10.64 25.15 -15.70
N THR A 32 10.18 24.14 -14.96
CA THR A 32 10.46 22.74 -15.29
C THR A 32 9.77 22.31 -16.59
N ALA A 33 8.50 22.65 -16.81
CA ALA A 33 7.81 22.33 -18.06
C ALA A 33 8.56 22.85 -19.30
N LYS A 34 9.07 24.09 -19.24
CA LYS A 34 9.81 24.73 -20.32
C LYS A 34 11.18 24.10 -20.61
N GLN A 35 11.82 23.48 -19.60
CA GLN A 35 13.09 22.76 -19.79
C GLN A 35 12.96 21.57 -20.75
N TYR A 36 11.75 21.05 -20.96
CA TYR A 36 11.49 19.86 -21.79
C TYR A 36 10.84 20.19 -23.13
N MET A 37 10.81 21.47 -23.53
CA MET A 37 10.32 21.86 -24.85
C MET A 37 11.07 21.11 -25.96
N GLY A 38 10.34 20.56 -26.92
CA GLY A 38 10.86 19.78 -28.04
C GLY A 38 11.12 18.30 -27.73
N THR A 39 11.00 17.83 -26.47
CA THR A 39 11.08 16.39 -26.17
C THR A 39 10.03 15.62 -26.97
N SER A 40 10.43 14.52 -27.61
CA SER A 40 9.62 13.74 -28.54
C SER A 40 8.35 13.19 -27.91
N TYR A 41 7.34 12.94 -28.76
CA TYR A 41 6.13 12.25 -28.34
C TYR A 41 6.34 10.73 -28.31
N SER A 42 5.77 10.09 -27.29
CA SER A 42 5.64 8.64 -27.21
C SER A 42 4.32 8.28 -26.56
N SER A 43 3.51 7.43 -27.20
CA SER A 43 2.14 7.13 -26.74
C SER A 43 2.08 6.49 -25.35
N LYS A 44 3.14 5.77 -24.95
CA LYS A 44 3.31 5.17 -23.62
C LYS A 44 4.33 5.91 -22.74
N GLY A 45 4.96 6.95 -23.26
CA GLY A 45 6.11 7.59 -22.63
C GLY A 45 5.75 8.56 -21.51
N ASN A 46 6.55 8.55 -20.44
CA ASN A 46 6.43 9.45 -19.29
C ASN A 46 7.79 9.93 -18.77
N THR A 47 8.85 9.80 -19.57
CA THR A 47 10.21 10.26 -19.25
C THR A 47 10.82 11.02 -20.42
N PRO A 48 11.80 11.91 -20.18
CA PRO A 48 12.48 12.62 -21.27
C PRO A 48 13.18 11.69 -22.27
N ALA A 49 13.70 10.55 -21.80
CA ALA A 49 14.45 9.60 -22.61
C ALA A 49 13.55 8.80 -23.56
N GLU A 50 12.37 8.40 -23.10
CA GLU A 50 11.39 7.64 -23.89
C GLU A 50 10.48 8.55 -24.74
N GLY A 51 10.48 9.84 -24.44
CA GLY A 51 9.47 10.79 -24.90
C GLY A 51 8.23 10.80 -23.99
N PHE A 52 7.31 11.72 -24.27
CA PHE A 52 6.12 11.93 -23.46
C PHE A 52 4.83 11.75 -24.25
N ASN A 53 3.81 11.13 -23.65
CA ASN A 53 2.43 11.47 -23.99
C ASN A 53 1.96 12.68 -23.16
N SER A 54 0.74 13.16 -23.40
CA SER A 54 0.21 14.36 -22.74
C SER A 54 0.15 14.20 -21.20
N ALA A 55 -0.40 13.09 -20.70
CA ALA A 55 -0.52 12.80 -19.28
C ALA A 55 0.84 12.52 -18.61
N GLY A 56 1.73 11.81 -19.29
CA GLY A 56 3.08 11.47 -18.86
C GLY A 56 3.96 12.71 -18.72
N PHE A 57 3.81 13.69 -19.61
CA PHE A 57 4.48 15.00 -19.45
C PHE A 57 4.04 15.72 -18.17
N VAL A 58 2.72 15.84 -17.95
CA VAL A 58 2.19 16.48 -16.74
C VAL A 58 2.61 15.71 -15.49
N GLN A 59 2.54 14.38 -15.51
CA GLN A 59 3.02 13.50 -14.43
C GLN A 59 4.48 13.77 -14.09
N TYR A 60 5.35 13.84 -15.10
CA TYR A 60 6.78 14.07 -14.91
C TYR A 60 7.07 15.44 -14.26
N VAL A 61 6.43 16.50 -14.76
CA VAL A 61 6.60 17.86 -14.22
C VAL A 61 6.13 17.95 -12.76
N PHE A 62 4.96 17.41 -12.43
CA PHE A 62 4.44 17.43 -11.06
C PHE A 62 5.25 16.54 -10.12
N LYS A 63 5.72 15.37 -10.56
CA LYS A 63 6.63 14.54 -9.77
C LYS A 63 7.93 15.28 -9.46
N LYS A 64 8.54 15.93 -10.46
CA LYS A 64 9.82 16.63 -10.30
C LYS A 64 9.73 17.90 -9.45
N THR A 65 8.60 18.61 -9.51
CA THR A 65 8.46 19.92 -8.84
C THR A 65 7.73 19.86 -7.51
N LYS A 66 6.84 18.88 -7.31
CA LYS A 66 5.97 18.75 -6.13
C LYS A 66 6.12 17.42 -5.40
N GLY A 67 6.82 16.45 -5.97
CA GLY A 67 6.81 15.07 -5.46
C GLY A 67 5.44 14.38 -5.58
N ILE A 68 4.52 14.93 -6.38
CA ILE A 68 3.17 14.38 -6.56
C ILE A 68 3.19 13.41 -7.74
N GLU A 69 2.91 12.14 -7.48
CA GLU A 69 2.77 11.11 -8.51
C GLU A 69 1.34 11.08 -9.05
N LEU A 70 1.13 11.76 -10.17
CA LEU A 70 -0.15 11.74 -10.88
C LEU A 70 -0.37 10.41 -11.63
N PRO A 71 -1.62 9.99 -11.88
CA PRO A 71 -1.94 8.81 -12.65
C PRO A 71 -1.53 8.97 -14.12
N PRO A 72 -1.33 7.84 -14.83
CA PRO A 72 -0.84 7.84 -16.21
C PRO A 72 -1.90 8.27 -17.25
N LEU A 73 -3.18 8.34 -16.89
CA LEU A 73 -4.26 8.73 -17.80
C LEU A 73 -4.79 10.14 -17.51
N SER A 74 -5.02 10.94 -18.55
CA SER A 74 -5.62 12.28 -18.42
C SER A 74 -6.99 12.23 -17.73
N SER A 75 -7.81 11.21 -18.03
CA SER A 75 -9.11 11.02 -17.40
C SER A 75 -9.02 10.78 -15.89
N GLU A 76 -7.94 10.16 -15.41
CA GLU A 76 -7.73 9.95 -13.97
C GLU A 76 -7.11 11.17 -13.31
N GLN A 77 -6.22 11.89 -14.02
CA GLN A 77 -5.68 13.16 -13.55
C GLN A 77 -6.79 14.19 -13.30
N TRP A 78 -7.91 14.12 -14.02
CA TRP A 78 -9.10 14.95 -13.77
C TRP A 78 -9.65 14.82 -12.34
N SER A 79 -9.44 13.67 -11.69
CA SER A 79 -9.89 13.45 -10.32
C SER A 79 -9.01 14.17 -9.28
N PHE A 80 -7.86 14.72 -9.69
CA PHE A 80 -6.95 15.44 -8.81
C PHE A 80 -7.29 16.91 -8.68
N GLY A 81 -6.94 17.47 -7.53
CA GLY A 81 -6.97 18.91 -7.30
C GLY A 81 -8.37 19.49 -7.20
N THR A 82 -8.43 20.81 -7.10
CA THR A 82 -9.68 21.57 -7.09
C THR A 82 -10.03 22.03 -8.49
N GLU A 83 -11.31 22.02 -8.85
CA GLU A 83 -11.77 22.59 -10.11
C GLU A 83 -11.45 24.09 -10.18
N VAL A 84 -10.99 24.54 -11.35
CA VAL A 84 -10.68 25.94 -11.63
C VAL A 84 -11.54 26.41 -12.78
N LYS A 85 -12.33 27.46 -12.52
CA LYS A 85 -13.07 28.16 -13.56
C LYS A 85 -12.10 28.85 -14.51
N ARG A 86 -12.48 28.96 -15.79
CA ARG A 86 -11.61 29.47 -16.86
C ARG A 86 -11.05 30.87 -16.58
N GLU A 87 -11.87 31.75 -16.02
CA GLU A 87 -11.54 33.10 -15.60
C GLU A 87 -10.59 33.16 -14.37
N SER A 88 -10.49 32.06 -13.63
CA SER A 88 -9.65 31.92 -12.43
C SER A 88 -8.36 31.12 -12.68
N LEU A 89 -8.05 30.85 -13.96
CA LEU A 89 -6.86 30.11 -14.37
C LEU A 89 -5.58 30.82 -13.93
N GLN A 90 -4.70 30.06 -13.30
CA GLN A 90 -3.38 30.51 -12.87
C GLN A 90 -2.29 29.65 -13.51
N PRO A 91 -1.16 30.27 -13.92
CA PRO A 91 0.00 29.54 -14.42
C PRO A 91 0.31 28.30 -13.55
N GLY A 92 0.47 27.14 -14.18
CA GLY A 92 0.68 25.86 -13.50
C GLY A 92 -0.59 25.02 -13.24
N ASP A 93 -1.79 25.56 -13.45
CA ASP A 93 -3.02 24.75 -13.46
C ASP A 93 -2.98 23.70 -14.58
N VAL A 94 -3.61 22.55 -14.36
CA VAL A 94 -3.69 21.47 -15.35
C VAL A 94 -4.97 21.62 -16.14
N LEU A 95 -4.84 21.70 -17.46
CA LEU A 95 -5.94 21.87 -18.41
C LEU A 95 -6.29 20.54 -19.04
N PHE A 96 -7.58 20.30 -19.26
CA PHE A 96 -8.10 19.05 -19.78
C PHE A 96 -8.94 19.27 -21.03
N PHE A 97 -8.76 18.39 -22.01
CA PHE A 97 -9.42 18.50 -23.30
C PHE A 97 -9.98 17.14 -23.73
N ASN A 98 -11.18 17.19 -24.31
CA ASN A 98 -11.83 16.05 -24.93
C ASN A 98 -11.20 15.72 -26.30
N ASP A 99 -11.42 14.48 -26.75
CA ASP A 99 -11.03 14.02 -28.06
C ASP A 99 -11.83 14.71 -29.19
N SER A 100 -11.58 14.29 -30.44
CA SER A 100 -12.29 14.83 -31.60
C SER A 100 -13.80 14.58 -31.59
N SER A 101 -14.27 13.55 -30.89
CA SER A 101 -15.69 13.19 -30.74
C SER A 101 -16.39 13.96 -29.59
N GLY A 102 -15.62 14.61 -28.72
CA GLY A 102 -16.13 15.35 -27.57
C GLY A 102 -16.50 14.46 -26.37
N GLY A 103 -16.39 13.13 -26.49
CA GLY A 103 -16.90 12.18 -25.49
C GLY A 103 -15.88 11.68 -24.47
N LYS A 104 -14.57 11.86 -24.70
CA LYS A 104 -13.53 11.32 -23.81
C LYS A 104 -12.39 12.30 -23.58
N LEU A 105 -12.01 12.50 -22.32
CA LEU A 105 -10.78 13.19 -21.93
C LEU A 105 -9.56 12.48 -22.53
N SER A 106 -8.89 13.13 -23.47
CA SER A 106 -7.77 12.55 -24.22
C SER A 106 -6.45 13.30 -24.06
N THR A 107 -6.53 14.59 -23.72
CA THR A 107 -5.36 15.46 -23.68
C THR A 107 -5.35 16.28 -22.41
N THR A 108 -4.17 16.37 -21.81
CA THR A 108 -3.90 17.25 -20.68
C THR A 108 -2.66 18.10 -20.95
N GLY A 109 -2.61 19.29 -20.37
CA GLY A 109 -1.50 20.23 -20.51
C GLY A 109 -1.40 21.15 -19.31
N ILE A 110 -0.28 21.85 -19.18
CA ILE A 110 -0.02 22.80 -18.09
C ILE A 110 -0.31 24.21 -18.60
N TYR A 111 -1.17 24.95 -17.91
CA TYR A 111 -1.48 26.32 -18.27
C TYR A 111 -0.26 27.22 -18.11
N GLU A 112 0.17 27.84 -19.20
CA GLU A 112 1.34 28.72 -19.23
C GLU A 112 1.00 30.15 -18.78
N GLY A 113 -0.26 30.55 -18.90
CA GLY A 113 -0.69 31.95 -18.84
C GLY A 113 -1.11 32.46 -20.22
N ASN A 114 -1.78 33.62 -20.25
CA ASN A 114 -2.18 34.31 -21.49
C ASN A 114 -2.95 33.42 -22.50
N GLY A 115 -3.80 32.52 -22.01
CA GLY A 115 -4.58 31.61 -22.86
C GLY A 115 -3.78 30.52 -23.58
N ARG A 116 -2.56 30.22 -23.09
CA ARG A 116 -1.65 29.22 -23.66
C ARG A 116 -1.42 28.04 -22.73
N MET A 117 -1.06 26.90 -23.31
CA MET A 117 -0.72 25.68 -22.58
C MET A 117 0.55 25.04 -23.12
N ILE A 118 1.29 24.36 -22.24
CA ILE A 118 2.39 23.47 -22.60
C ILE A 118 1.91 22.03 -22.48
N TYR A 119 2.06 21.24 -23.54
CA TYR A 119 1.65 19.83 -23.57
C TYR A 119 2.52 19.03 -24.55
N SER A 120 2.47 17.70 -24.47
CA SER A 120 3.12 16.82 -25.46
C SER A 120 2.21 16.57 -26.66
N SER A 121 2.61 17.11 -27.81
CA SER A 121 1.95 16.97 -29.11
C SER A 121 2.50 15.79 -29.90
N VAL A 122 1.63 15.02 -30.55
CA VAL A 122 2.03 13.88 -31.41
C VAL A 122 3.05 14.29 -32.48
N SER A 123 2.87 15.46 -33.11
CA SER A 123 3.70 15.90 -34.24
C SER A 123 4.90 16.77 -33.86
N LYS A 124 4.86 17.43 -32.69
CA LYS A 124 5.85 18.45 -32.30
C LYS A 124 6.55 18.16 -30.97
N GLY A 125 6.22 17.04 -30.32
CA GLY A 125 6.66 16.78 -28.96
C GLY A 125 6.11 17.82 -27.98
N VAL A 126 6.83 18.05 -26.89
CA VAL A 126 6.46 19.07 -25.89
C VAL A 126 6.50 20.46 -26.54
N THR A 127 5.35 21.13 -26.59
CA THR A 127 5.19 22.41 -27.27
C THR A 127 4.20 23.32 -26.54
N SER A 128 4.25 24.62 -26.84
CA SER A 128 3.33 25.63 -26.32
C SER A 128 2.33 26.05 -27.41
N VAL A 129 1.04 25.99 -27.10
CA VAL A 129 -0.05 26.35 -28.02
C VAL A 129 -1.04 27.28 -27.36
N GLY A 130 -1.60 28.23 -28.12
CA GLY A 130 -2.77 29.00 -27.69
C GLY A 130 -4.00 28.12 -27.74
N PHE A 131 -4.67 27.93 -26.60
CA PHE A 131 -5.86 27.09 -26.52
C PHE A 131 -7.15 27.93 -26.57
N GLN A 132 -7.15 29.13 -25.98
CA GLN A 132 -8.34 29.98 -25.89
C GLN A 132 -8.77 30.54 -27.26
N ASN A 133 -7.80 31.00 -28.06
CA ASN A 133 -8.06 31.58 -29.38
C ASN A 133 -8.05 30.54 -30.52
N SER A 134 -7.96 29.24 -30.19
CA SER A 134 -7.95 28.16 -31.16
C SER A 134 -9.33 27.52 -31.23
N ASN A 135 -9.96 27.52 -32.40
CA ASN A 135 -11.23 26.82 -32.60
C ASN A 135 -11.12 25.33 -32.21
N TYR A 136 -10.00 24.69 -32.54
CA TYR A 136 -9.76 23.28 -32.23
C TYR A 136 -9.70 23.01 -30.73
N TRP A 137 -8.87 23.77 -29.99
CA TRP A 137 -8.67 23.54 -28.56
C TRP A 137 -9.79 24.11 -27.70
N ASN A 138 -10.31 25.29 -28.04
CA ASN A 138 -11.36 25.94 -27.26
C ASN A 138 -12.66 25.13 -27.27
N SER A 139 -13.04 24.55 -28.43
CA SER A 139 -14.21 23.66 -28.54
C SER A 139 -14.06 22.35 -27.76
N ARG A 140 -12.82 21.95 -27.46
CA ARG A 140 -12.50 20.70 -26.73
C ARG A 140 -12.20 20.90 -25.27
N TYR A 141 -12.15 22.14 -24.79
CA TYR A 141 -11.80 22.43 -23.40
C TYR A 141 -12.85 21.85 -22.45
N ALA A 142 -12.45 20.85 -21.68
CA ALA A 142 -13.32 20.19 -20.70
C ALA A 142 -13.27 20.90 -19.34
N GLY A 143 -12.15 21.53 -19.00
CA GLY A 143 -11.99 22.28 -17.76
C GLY A 143 -10.54 22.32 -17.27
N ALA A 144 -10.35 22.74 -16.03
CA ALA A 144 -9.04 22.81 -15.39
C ALA A 144 -9.06 22.36 -13.93
N LYS A 145 -7.92 21.87 -13.45
CA LYS A 145 -7.69 21.48 -12.07
C LYS A 145 -6.44 22.14 -11.52
N ARG A 146 -6.52 22.65 -10.29
CA ARG A 146 -5.37 23.12 -9.51
C ARG A 146 -4.91 22.01 -8.59
N ILE A 147 -3.75 21.45 -8.89
CA ILE A 147 -3.18 20.32 -8.14
C ILE A 147 -2.24 20.88 -7.08
N THR A 148 -2.70 20.87 -5.82
CA THR A 148 -1.93 21.33 -4.65
C THR A 148 -1.42 20.19 -3.78
N GLY A 149 -1.94 18.97 -3.99
CA GLY A 149 -1.60 17.77 -3.22
C GLY A 149 -2.04 16.49 -3.93
N PRO A 150 -1.68 15.32 -3.37
CA PRO A 150 -2.08 14.03 -3.93
C PRO A 150 -3.60 13.83 -3.87
N LEU A 151 -4.11 12.87 -4.66
CA LEU A 151 -5.50 12.44 -4.58
C LEU A 151 -5.86 12.02 -3.17
N LYS A 152 -7.08 12.34 -2.75
CA LYS A 152 -7.65 11.75 -1.53
C LYS A 152 -7.85 10.25 -1.76
N MET A 153 -7.04 9.45 -1.09
CA MET A 153 -7.25 8.01 -0.95
C MET A 153 -8.43 7.74 -0.01
N ALA A 154 -8.95 6.51 -0.03
CA ALA A 154 -10.00 6.07 0.88
C ALA A 154 -9.49 5.90 2.33
N SER A 155 -8.99 6.97 2.94
CA SER A 155 -8.41 6.99 4.30
C SER A 155 -9.43 6.69 5.40
N ALA A 156 -10.73 6.74 5.10
CA ALA A 156 -11.77 6.25 6.01
C ALA A 156 -11.69 4.73 6.22
N ASN A 157 -11.08 3.98 5.29
CA ASN A 157 -10.81 2.57 5.47
C ASN A 157 -9.57 2.39 6.37
N GLN A 158 -9.72 1.65 7.47
CA GLN A 158 -8.66 1.46 8.48
C GLN A 158 -7.39 0.81 7.93
N VAL A 159 -7.50 -0.13 6.98
CA VAL A 159 -6.34 -0.80 6.36
C VAL A 159 -5.55 0.22 5.55
N ILE A 160 -6.24 1.07 4.78
CA ILE A 160 -5.61 2.15 4.02
C ILE A 160 -5.00 3.18 4.96
N SER A 161 -5.75 3.65 5.96
CA SER A 161 -5.24 4.60 6.95
C SER A 161 -3.98 4.09 7.65
N LYS A 162 -3.94 2.80 8.01
CA LYS A 162 -2.78 2.18 8.64
C LYS A 162 -1.61 2.09 7.68
N GLY A 163 -1.82 1.62 6.46
CA GLY A 163 -0.76 1.51 5.46
C GLY A 163 -0.13 2.85 5.10
N LEU A 164 -0.91 3.93 5.07
CA LEU A 164 -0.42 5.27 4.75
C LEU A 164 0.59 5.83 5.76
N GLN A 165 0.58 5.32 7.00
CA GLN A 165 1.58 5.67 8.02
C GLN A 165 2.99 5.20 7.65
N TYR A 166 3.11 4.27 6.70
CA TYR A 166 4.37 3.67 6.28
C TYR A 166 4.83 4.15 4.90
N LEU A 167 4.24 5.21 4.35
CA LEU A 167 4.73 5.80 3.10
C LEU A 167 6.21 6.14 3.21
N ASN A 168 6.96 5.81 2.15
CA ASN A 168 8.41 5.95 2.02
C ASN A 168 9.26 4.99 2.85
N VAL A 169 8.70 4.06 3.63
CA VAL A 169 9.49 2.96 4.22
C VAL A 169 10.20 2.19 3.10
N PRO A 170 11.52 1.91 3.19
CA PRO A 170 12.27 1.25 2.13
C PRO A 170 11.72 -0.12 1.74
N TYR A 171 11.89 -0.49 0.47
CA TYR A 171 11.66 -1.86 0.04
C TYR A 171 12.86 -2.74 0.45
N THR A 172 12.60 -3.79 1.21
CA THR A 172 13.59 -4.80 1.62
C THR A 172 13.05 -6.18 1.27
N GLU A 173 13.81 -6.96 0.49
CA GLU A 173 13.42 -8.33 0.13
C GLU A 173 13.24 -9.19 1.39
N GLY A 174 12.11 -9.87 1.54
CA GLY A 174 11.76 -10.61 2.76
C GLY A 174 11.41 -9.72 3.96
N GLY A 175 11.34 -8.40 3.78
CA GLY A 175 11.07 -7.45 4.85
C GLY A 175 9.63 -7.51 5.36
N GLN A 176 9.45 -7.56 6.68
CA GLN A 176 8.14 -7.72 7.34
C GLN A 176 7.88 -6.67 8.43
N SER A 177 8.66 -5.59 8.47
CA SER A 177 8.62 -4.61 9.57
C SER A 177 8.82 -3.17 9.07
N PRO A 178 8.55 -2.15 9.91
CA PRO A 178 8.75 -0.75 9.54
C PRO A 178 10.20 -0.37 9.20
N ASP A 179 11.18 -1.23 9.48
CA ASP A 179 12.59 -1.03 9.06
C ASP A 179 12.76 -1.32 7.55
N GLY A 180 11.82 -2.05 6.96
CA GLY A 180 11.79 -2.34 5.54
C GLY A 180 10.77 -3.44 5.22
N PHE A 181 10.04 -3.25 4.13
CA PHE A 181 8.99 -4.18 3.70
C PHE A 181 9.25 -4.74 2.30
N ASP A 182 8.92 -6.01 2.08
CA ASP A 182 8.54 -6.48 0.74
C ASP A 182 7.03 -6.34 0.53
N CYS A 183 6.52 -6.75 -0.64
CA CYS A 183 5.12 -6.56 -0.99
C CYS A 183 4.14 -7.36 -0.09
N SER A 184 4.43 -8.64 0.20
CA SER A 184 3.57 -9.49 1.04
C SER A 184 3.75 -9.21 2.53
N GLY A 185 4.97 -8.87 2.97
CA GLY A 185 5.28 -8.43 4.31
C GLY A 185 4.59 -7.10 4.65
N PHE A 186 4.55 -6.14 3.72
CA PHE A 186 3.79 -4.90 3.89
C PHE A 186 2.30 -5.17 4.10
N THR A 187 1.67 -5.95 3.22
CA THR A 187 0.25 -6.26 3.31
C THR A 187 -0.05 -7.03 4.59
N LYS A 188 0.71 -8.09 4.91
CA LYS A 188 0.61 -8.86 6.15
C LYS A 188 0.64 -7.95 7.38
N TYR A 189 1.65 -7.09 7.47
CA TYR A 189 1.82 -6.17 8.59
C TYR A 189 0.64 -5.20 8.71
N VAL A 190 0.22 -4.59 7.60
CA VAL A 190 -0.87 -3.60 7.62
C VAL A 190 -2.20 -4.24 8.03
N TYR A 191 -2.55 -5.41 7.50
CA TYR A 191 -3.79 -6.08 7.86
C TYR A 191 -3.81 -6.56 9.32
N GLU A 192 -2.68 -7.06 9.81
CA GLU A 192 -2.55 -7.45 11.21
C GLU A 192 -2.77 -6.23 12.12
N LYS A 193 -2.06 -5.13 11.88
CA LYS A 193 -2.14 -3.92 12.72
C LYS A 193 -3.44 -3.12 12.56
N ALA A 194 -4.12 -3.24 11.43
CA ALA A 194 -5.36 -2.49 11.18
C ALA A 194 -6.62 -3.26 11.59
N SER A 195 -6.61 -4.60 11.49
CA SER A 195 -7.84 -5.39 11.54
C SER A 195 -7.70 -6.75 12.23
N GLY A 196 -6.50 -7.11 12.71
CA GLY A 196 -6.26 -8.42 13.29
C GLY A 196 -6.52 -9.57 12.31
N ILE A 197 -6.28 -9.33 11.02
CA ILE A 197 -6.32 -10.34 9.96
C ILE A 197 -4.88 -10.79 9.69
N TYR A 198 -4.63 -12.08 9.81
CA TYR A 198 -3.31 -12.68 9.62
C TYR A 198 -3.19 -13.22 8.19
N LEU A 199 -2.46 -12.50 7.34
CA LEU A 199 -2.20 -12.95 5.97
C LEU A 199 -1.03 -13.94 5.92
N PRO A 200 -1.06 -14.90 4.97
CA PRO A 200 0.09 -15.77 4.69
C PRO A 200 1.36 -15.01 4.28
N GLU A 201 2.49 -15.72 4.28
CA GLU A 201 3.83 -15.12 4.17
C GLU A 201 4.14 -14.56 2.78
N THR A 202 3.80 -15.29 1.73
CA THR A 202 4.21 -14.93 0.35
C THR A 202 3.04 -14.44 -0.50
N PRO A 203 3.28 -13.69 -1.59
CA PRO A 203 2.22 -13.26 -2.49
C PRO A 203 1.40 -14.42 -3.06
N GLU A 204 2.02 -15.56 -3.37
CA GLU A 204 1.35 -16.77 -3.85
C GLU A 204 0.42 -17.35 -2.79
N GLN A 205 0.86 -17.38 -1.53
CA GLN A 205 0.04 -17.88 -0.42
C GLN A 205 -1.12 -16.93 -0.13
N GLN A 206 -0.89 -15.61 -0.20
CA GLN A 206 -1.94 -14.61 -0.06
C GLN A 206 -2.97 -14.68 -1.20
N TRP A 207 -2.53 -15.01 -2.42
CA TRP A 207 -3.41 -15.24 -3.56
C TRP A 207 -4.33 -16.46 -3.37
N ALA A 208 -3.87 -17.48 -2.65
CA ALA A 208 -4.61 -18.71 -2.40
C ALA A 208 -5.72 -18.56 -1.34
N VAL A 209 -5.84 -17.40 -0.69
CA VAL A 209 -6.83 -17.15 0.37
C VAL A 209 -7.76 -15.99 0.03
N GLY A 210 -8.89 -15.92 0.74
CA GLY A 210 -9.93 -14.91 0.53
C GLY A 210 -10.81 -15.18 -0.70
N ALA A 211 -11.81 -14.32 -0.88
CA ALA A 211 -12.77 -14.43 -1.98
C ALA A 211 -12.25 -13.70 -3.22
N SER A 212 -12.40 -14.30 -4.41
CA SER A 212 -12.14 -13.60 -5.67
C SER A 212 -13.14 -12.46 -5.87
N VAL A 213 -12.66 -11.31 -6.34
CA VAL A 213 -13.49 -10.11 -6.59
C VAL A 213 -13.38 -9.71 -8.06
N ALA A 214 -14.54 -9.49 -8.70
CA ALA A 214 -14.59 -8.91 -10.03
C ALA A 214 -14.14 -7.44 -10.00
N ARG A 215 -13.49 -6.96 -11.06
CA ARG A 215 -12.82 -5.65 -11.07
C ARG A 215 -13.79 -4.49 -10.80
N GLU A 216 -15.01 -4.60 -11.27
CA GLU A 216 -16.13 -3.67 -11.07
C GLU A 216 -16.63 -3.63 -9.61
N ASN A 217 -16.37 -4.69 -8.84
CA ASN A 217 -16.79 -4.83 -7.45
C ASN A 217 -15.64 -4.59 -6.46
N VAL A 218 -14.51 -4.07 -6.94
CA VAL A 218 -13.32 -3.77 -6.12
C VAL A 218 -13.65 -2.68 -5.10
N GLN A 219 -13.19 -2.88 -3.87
CA GLN A 219 -13.40 -1.95 -2.77
C GLN A 219 -12.07 -1.60 -2.11
N PRO A 220 -11.96 -0.39 -1.50
CA PRO A 220 -10.80 -0.06 -0.68
C PRO A 220 -10.54 -1.13 0.38
N GLY A 221 -9.29 -1.58 0.47
CA GLY A 221 -8.92 -2.71 1.33
C GLY A 221 -9.10 -4.09 0.70
N ASP A 222 -9.34 -4.21 -0.61
CA ASP A 222 -9.09 -5.47 -1.33
C ASP A 222 -7.59 -5.60 -1.67
N LEU A 223 -7.08 -6.82 -1.77
CA LEU A 223 -5.74 -7.11 -2.26
C LEU A 223 -5.75 -7.23 -3.79
N VAL A 224 -4.82 -6.57 -4.46
CA VAL A 224 -4.63 -6.63 -5.91
C VAL A 224 -3.32 -7.34 -6.21
N PHE A 225 -3.39 -8.36 -7.06
CA PHE A 225 -2.26 -9.23 -7.36
C PHE A 225 -1.78 -9.05 -8.79
N PHE A 226 -0.47 -9.21 -8.97
CA PHE A 226 0.20 -9.19 -10.25
C PHE A 226 1.11 -10.40 -10.40
N LYS A 227 1.23 -10.87 -11.63
CA LYS A 227 2.08 -12.00 -12.01
C LYS A 227 3.25 -11.53 -12.87
N ASP A 228 4.32 -12.32 -12.92
CA ASP A 228 5.43 -12.16 -13.86
C ASP A 228 6.07 -10.76 -13.79
N THR A 229 6.09 -10.13 -12.60
CA THR A 229 6.66 -8.80 -12.38
C THR A 229 8.18 -8.84 -12.21
N HIS A 230 8.68 -9.79 -11.42
CA HIS A 230 10.12 -10.02 -11.20
C HIS A 230 10.51 -11.50 -11.16
N ARG A 231 9.52 -12.41 -11.08
CA ARG A 231 9.67 -13.86 -11.20
C ARG A 231 8.39 -14.45 -11.83
N PRO A 232 8.44 -15.63 -12.48
CA PRO A 232 7.24 -16.28 -13.02
C PRO A 232 6.17 -16.55 -11.95
N GLY A 233 4.89 -16.44 -12.33
CA GLY A 233 3.75 -16.65 -11.43
C GLY A 233 3.38 -15.41 -10.61
N ILE A 234 2.54 -15.56 -9.58
CA ILE A 234 2.15 -14.44 -8.71
C ILE A 234 3.39 -13.91 -7.98
N SER A 235 3.74 -12.66 -8.25
CA SER A 235 5.02 -12.10 -7.80
C SER A 235 4.88 -10.70 -7.19
N HIS A 236 3.69 -10.11 -7.16
CA HIS A 236 3.48 -8.83 -6.47
C HIS A 236 2.06 -8.72 -5.92
N VAL A 237 1.93 -8.01 -4.81
CA VAL A 237 0.63 -7.71 -4.18
C VAL A 237 0.62 -6.28 -3.66
N GLY A 238 -0.56 -5.64 -3.71
CA GLY A 238 -0.80 -4.35 -3.10
C GLY A 238 -2.23 -4.24 -2.57
N ILE A 239 -2.51 -3.16 -1.83
CA ILE A 239 -3.82 -2.89 -1.24
C ILE A 239 -4.54 -1.85 -2.10
N TYR A 240 -5.71 -2.17 -2.62
CA TYR A 240 -6.51 -1.22 -3.39
C TYR A 240 -6.96 -0.07 -2.49
N ALA A 241 -6.62 1.17 -2.87
CA ALA A 241 -6.86 2.37 -2.07
C ALA A 241 -8.00 3.26 -2.61
N GLY A 242 -8.78 2.76 -3.59
CA GLY A 242 -9.80 3.53 -4.31
C GLY A 242 -9.22 4.24 -5.54
N ASN A 243 -10.07 4.64 -6.49
CA ASN A 243 -9.68 5.48 -7.64
C ASN A 243 -8.49 4.91 -8.45
N ASN A 244 -8.46 3.59 -8.67
CA ASN A 244 -7.37 2.87 -9.32
C ASN A 244 -6.01 2.95 -8.59
N GLN A 245 -5.96 3.46 -7.36
CA GLN A 245 -4.75 3.56 -6.56
C GLN A 245 -4.46 2.25 -5.83
N ILE A 246 -3.18 1.95 -5.68
CA ILE A 246 -2.67 0.76 -5.02
C ILE A 246 -1.58 1.18 -4.04
N LEU A 247 -1.80 0.93 -2.76
CA LEU A 247 -0.80 1.13 -1.72
C LEU A 247 0.06 -0.14 -1.61
N ASN A 248 1.38 -0.01 -1.81
CA ASN A 248 2.27 -1.17 -1.90
C ASN A 248 3.73 -0.84 -1.62
N ALA A 249 4.49 -1.79 -1.08
CA ALA A 249 5.95 -1.77 -1.08
C ALA A 249 6.47 -2.33 -2.40
N THR A 250 7.20 -1.54 -3.19
CA THR A 250 7.61 -1.97 -4.54
C THR A 250 8.92 -1.37 -5.03
N ARG A 251 9.56 -2.09 -5.96
CA ARG A 251 10.67 -1.61 -6.80
C ARG A 251 10.21 -1.19 -8.20
N ILE A 252 8.95 -1.46 -8.57
CA ILE A 252 8.39 -1.16 -9.89
C ILE A 252 8.49 0.35 -10.14
N GLY A 253 8.97 0.72 -11.34
CA GLY A 253 9.18 2.12 -11.70
C GLY A 253 10.27 2.83 -10.88
N GLY A 254 11.16 2.09 -10.23
CA GLY A 254 12.27 2.63 -9.44
C GLY A 254 11.86 3.20 -8.08
N ALA A 255 10.67 2.86 -7.57
CA ALA A 255 10.17 3.42 -6.31
C ALA A 255 11.03 3.05 -5.10
N ASN A 256 11.44 1.78 -5.00
CA ASN A 256 12.26 1.20 -3.91
C ASN A 256 11.73 1.48 -2.49
N LYS A 257 10.40 1.57 -2.33
CA LYS A 257 9.74 1.95 -1.07
C LYS A 257 8.25 1.61 -1.06
N VAL A 258 7.60 1.80 0.08
CA VAL A 258 6.14 1.90 0.19
C VAL A 258 5.67 3.18 -0.51
N THR A 259 4.85 3.02 -1.55
CA THR A 259 4.31 4.12 -2.36
C THR A 259 2.90 3.80 -2.84
N VAL A 260 2.30 4.78 -3.53
CA VAL A 260 1.05 4.62 -4.25
C VAL A 260 1.36 4.39 -5.72
N SER A 261 0.87 3.29 -6.27
CA SER A 261 0.89 2.98 -7.69
C SER A 261 -0.53 3.04 -8.27
N TYR A 262 -0.66 2.93 -9.59
CA TYR A 262 -1.96 2.99 -10.26
C TYR A 262 -2.20 1.72 -11.08
N LEU A 263 -3.41 1.16 -11.02
CA LEU A 263 -3.83 0.02 -11.84
C LEU A 263 -3.77 0.32 -13.34
N THR A 264 -3.75 1.59 -13.73
CA THR A 264 -3.63 2.05 -15.11
C THR A 264 -2.20 2.22 -15.57
N ASN A 265 -1.21 1.98 -14.72
CA ASN A 265 0.18 1.89 -15.16
C ASN A 265 0.32 0.74 -16.17
N ASN A 266 0.90 1.00 -17.34
CA ASN A 266 0.96 0.03 -18.45
C ASN A 266 1.58 -1.32 -18.03
N PHE A 267 2.70 -1.26 -17.29
CA PHE A 267 3.35 -2.47 -16.79
C PHE A 267 2.43 -3.23 -15.82
N LEU A 268 1.81 -2.54 -14.86
CA LEU A 268 0.88 -3.18 -13.92
C LEU A 268 -0.38 -3.73 -14.60
N GLN A 269 -0.90 -3.06 -15.64
CA GLN A 269 -2.04 -3.57 -16.42
C GLN A 269 -1.72 -4.90 -17.09
N GLU A 270 -0.58 -4.99 -17.77
CA GLU A 270 -0.13 -6.21 -18.45
C GLU A 270 0.12 -7.37 -17.47
N LYS A 271 0.47 -7.04 -16.23
CA LYS A 271 0.81 -8.00 -15.17
C LYS A 271 -0.35 -8.31 -14.24
N PHE A 272 -1.52 -7.70 -14.41
CA PHE A 272 -2.66 -7.87 -13.51
C PHE A 272 -3.12 -9.35 -13.49
N ALA A 273 -3.19 -9.93 -12.29
CA ALA A 273 -3.62 -11.32 -12.09
C ALA A 273 -5.04 -11.44 -11.53
N GLY A 274 -5.44 -10.52 -10.65
CA GLY A 274 -6.78 -10.48 -10.09
C GLY A 274 -6.84 -9.82 -8.72
N ILE A 275 -8.01 -9.90 -8.09
CA ILE A 275 -8.31 -9.22 -6.81
C ILE A 275 -8.87 -10.23 -5.80
N LYS A 276 -8.43 -10.12 -4.54
CA LYS A 276 -8.94 -10.92 -3.43
C LYS A 276 -9.45 -10.04 -2.29
N ARG A 277 -10.61 -10.39 -1.75
CA ARG A 277 -11.16 -9.81 -0.52
C ARG A 277 -10.86 -10.71 0.66
N VAL A 278 -10.17 -10.15 1.65
CA VAL A 278 -9.67 -10.90 2.81
C VAL A 278 -10.36 -10.52 4.12
N SER A 279 -11.34 -9.62 4.11
CA SER A 279 -12.14 -9.26 5.30
C SER A 279 -12.81 -10.46 5.95
N GLY A 280 -13.10 -11.50 5.17
CA GLY A 280 -13.62 -12.77 5.65
C GLY A 280 -12.60 -13.67 6.34
N LEU A 281 -11.30 -13.33 6.44
CA LEU A 281 -10.26 -14.19 7.03
C LEU A 281 -10.01 -13.98 8.53
N GLY A 282 -10.76 -13.10 9.21
CA GLY A 282 -10.62 -12.93 10.65
C GLY A 282 -10.77 -14.25 11.42
N ILE A 283 -9.97 -14.43 12.47
CA ILE A 283 -10.07 -15.56 13.41
C ILE A 283 -11.26 -15.39 14.36
N ASP A 284 -11.77 -16.50 14.88
CA ASP A 284 -12.96 -16.50 15.74
C ASP A 284 -12.60 -16.24 17.21
N ARG A 285 -12.65 -14.96 17.60
CA ARG A 285 -12.35 -14.50 18.97
C ARG A 285 -13.49 -14.76 19.96
N SER A 286 -14.61 -15.32 19.52
CA SER A 286 -15.69 -15.73 20.42
C SER A 286 -15.34 -17.00 21.21
N GLU A 287 -14.44 -17.84 20.67
CA GLU A 287 -13.90 -19.00 21.38
C GLU A 287 -12.78 -18.56 22.35
N PRO A 288 -12.94 -18.75 23.68
CA PRO A 288 -11.96 -18.31 24.67
C PRO A 288 -10.56 -18.87 24.47
N VAL A 289 -10.44 -20.11 23.98
CA VAL A 289 -9.14 -20.72 23.68
C VAL A 289 -8.42 -19.95 22.56
N VAL A 290 -9.14 -19.55 21.50
CA VAL A 290 -8.57 -18.81 20.37
C VAL A 290 -8.20 -17.39 20.79
N LYS A 291 -9.08 -16.70 21.53
CA LYS A 291 -8.80 -15.36 22.06
C LYS A 291 -7.55 -15.35 22.94
N ASN A 292 -7.47 -16.26 23.91
CA ASN A 292 -6.32 -16.34 24.81
C ASN A 292 -5.02 -16.74 24.09
N ALA A 293 -5.11 -17.55 23.02
CA ALA A 293 -3.98 -17.87 22.18
C ALA A 293 -3.50 -16.66 21.37
N GLU A 294 -4.41 -15.87 20.82
CA GLU A 294 -4.07 -14.67 20.04
C GLU A 294 -3.36 -13.60 20.88
N GLU A 295 -3.78 -13.40 22.13
CA GLU A 295 -3.13 -12.48 23.08
C GLU A 295 -1.63 -12.78 23.30
N LEU A 296 -1.20 -14.01 23.01
CA LEU A 296 0.16 -14.47 23.19
C LEU A 296 0.99 -14.40 21.90
N VAL A 297 0.41 -14.00 20.76
CA VAL A 297 1.15 -13.83 19.50
C VAL A 297 2.30 -12.85 19.70
N GLY A 298 3.50 -13.24 19.24
CA GLY A 298 4.75 -12.51 19.46
C GLY A 298 5.53 -12.93 20.71
N THR A 299 4.95 -13.78 21.58
CA THR A 299 5.69 -14.37 22.71
C THR A 299 6.82 -15.24 22.17
N LYS A 300 8.04 -15.04 22.67
CA LYS A 300 9.23 -15.75 22.22
C LYS A 300 9.13 -17.26 22.44
N PHE A 301 9.82 -18.00 21.58
CA PHE A 301 10.12 -19.40 21.83
C PHE A 301 11.15 -19.54 22.94
N ALA A 302 10.95 -20.54 23.79
CA ALA A 302 11.93 -20.97 24.77
C ALA A 302 11.84 -22.47 24.96
N LYS A 303 12.97 -23.17 24.81
CA LYS A 303 13.06 -24.60 25.12
C LYS A 303 12.68 -24.79 26.60
N ASN A 304 11.67 -25.61 26.86
CA ASN A 304 11.10 -25.85 28.19
C ASN A 304 10.40 -24.64 28.83
N GLY A 305 10.23 -23.51 28.12
CA GLY A 305 9.45 -22.38 28.62
C GLY A 305 7.98 -22.75 28.77
N VAL A 306 7.28 -22.15 29.74
CA VAL A 306 5.90 -22.54 30.11
C VAL A 306 4.97 -21.35 30.36
N SER A 307 5.44 -20.12 30.14
CA SER A 307 4.69 -18.91 30.46
C SER A 307 5.04 -17.76 29.52
N PRO A 308 4.23 -16.70 29.45
CA PRO A 308 4.54 -15.52 28.63
C PRO A 308 5.89 -14.88 28.99
N GLU A 309 6.27 -14.91 30.26
CA GLU A 309 7.51 -14.30 30.77
C GLU A 309 8.74 -15.14 30.41
N THR A 310 8.61 -16.46 30.50
CA THR A 310 9.70 -17.40 30.21
C THR A 310 9.80 -17.74 28.72
N GLY A 311 8.74 -17.46 27.95
CA GLY A 311 8.53 -17.98 26.60
C GLY A 311 7.85 -19.34 26.63
N PHE A 312 7.50 -19.84 25.44
CA PHE A 312 6.84 -21.14 25.30
C PHE A 312 7.65 -22.09 24.43
N ASP A 313 7.53 -23.39 24.69
CA ASP A 313 7.73 -24.39 23.65
C ASP A 313 6.40 -24.70 22.94
N THR A 314 6.42 -25.68 22.04
CA THR A 314 5.25 -26.02 21.22
C THR A 314 4.08 -26.54 22.04
N SER A 315 4.34 -27.35 23.07
CA SER A 315 3.30 -28.06 23.84
C SER A 315 2.86 -27.27 25.07
N SER A 316 3.78 -26.54 25.71
CA SER A 316 3.48 -25.72 26.88
C SER A 316 2.62 -24.50 26.54
N PHE A 317 2.73 -23.96 25.32
CA PHE A 317 1.82 -22.93 24.82
C PHE A 317 0.37 -23.39 24.86
N VAL A 318 0.09 -24.56 24.25
CA VAL A 318 -1.26 -25.14 24.22
C VAL A 318 -1.74 -25.46 25.64
N GLN A 319 -0.87 -26.02 26.49
CA GLN A 319 -1.19 -26.27 27.90
C GLN A 319 -1.59 -24.99 28.64
N TYR A 320 -0.82 -23.92 28.50
CA TYR A 320 -1.08 -22.64 29.14
C TYR A 320 -2.41 -22.05 28.69
N VAL A 321 -2.66 -22.03 27.37
CA VAL A 321 -3.90 -21.47 26.81
C VAL A 321 -5.12 -22.23 27.31
N PHE A 322 -5.10 -23.57 27.27
CA PHE A 322 -6.23 -24.38 27.71
C PHE A 322 -6.47 -24.32 29.21
N LYS A 323 -5.40 -24.23 30.02
CA LYS A 323 -5.52 -23.97 31.46
C LYS A 323 -6.16 -22.61 31.73
N LYS A 324 -5.71 -21.55 31.04
CA LYS A 324 -6.24 -20.19 31.20
C LYS A 324 -7.69 -20.07 30.72
N ALA A 325 -8.03 -20.71 29.60
CA ALA A 325 -9.34 -20.59 28.96
C ALA A 325 -10.42 -21.51 29.55
N LYS A 326 -10.05 -22.73 29.95
CA LYS A 326 -10.99 -23.80 30.31
C LYS A 326 -10.67 -24.50 31.63
N GLY A 327 -9.63 -24.08 32.36
CA GLY A 327 -9.17 -24.75 33.58
C GLY A 327 -8.57 -26.16 33.35
N MET A 328 -8.35 -26.55 32.09
CA MET A 328 -7.92 -27.90 31.74
C MET A 328 -6.41 -28.08 31.86
N GLN A 329 -5.98 -29.16 32.52
CA GLN A 329 -4.58 -29.54 32.61
C GLN A 329 -4.24 -30.55 31.52
N LEU A 330 -3.57 -30.07 30.47
CA LEU A 330 -3.10 -30.93 29.38
C LEU A 330 -1.75 -31.57 29.74
N PRO A 331 -1.44 -32.78 29.21
CA PRO A 331 -0.12 -33.38 29.30
C PRO A 331 0.99 -32.46 28.76
N ARG A 332 2.22 -32.70 29.23
CA ARG A 332 3.36 -31.82 28.95
C ARG A 332 3.80 -31.81 27.48
N TYR A 333 3.57 -32.91 26.76
CA TYR A 333 4.15 -33.16 25.44
C TYR A 333 3.08 -33.47 24.39
N GLY A 334 3.30 -33.02 23.16
CA GLY A 334 2.39 -33.21 22.03
C GLY A 334 2.03 -34.67 21.74
N ASN A 335 2.98 -35.62 21.93
CA ASN A 335 2.74 -37.05 21.76
C ASN A 335 1.78 -37.66 22.80
N GLN A 336 1.52 -36.97 23.89
CA GLN A 336 0.50 -37.32 24.88
C GLN A 336 -0.78 -36.53 24.62
N GLN A 337 -0.68 -35.24 24.30
CA GLN A 337 -1.83 -34.39 23.99
C GLN A 337 -2.64 -34.90 22.79
N ILE A 338 -1.99 -35.52 21.79
CA ILE A 338 -2.65 -36.10 20.61
C ILE A 338 -3.58 -37.26 20.94
N ASN A 339 -3.46 -37.89 22.11
CA ASN A 339 -4.30 -39.00 22.54
C ASN A 339 -5.53 -38.55 23.33
N LEU A 340 -5.69 -37.24 23.54
CA LEU A 340 -6.84 -36.68 24.25
C LEU A 340 -8.05 -36.53 23.32
N GLY A 341 -9.23 -36.58 23.95
CA GLY A 341 -10.48 -36.20 23.31
C GLY A 341 -10.89 -37.08 22.13
N GLN A 342 -11.81 -36.54 21.34
CA GLN A 342 -12.33 -37.21 20.15
C GLN A 342 -11.58 -36.77 18.90
N GLU A 343 -11.34 -37.70 17.98
CA GLU A 343 -10.78 -37.37 16.67
C GLU A 343 -11.78 -36.56 15.83
N VAL A 344 -11.29 -35.51 15.18
CA VAL A 344 -12.09 -34.63 14.32
C VAL A 344 -11.51 -34.68 12.92
N ALA A 345 -12.37 -34.96 11.94
CA ALA A 345 -11.99 -34.86 10.54
C ALA A 345 -11.69 -33.39 10.19
N GLU A 346 -10.70 -33.16 9.33
CA GLU A 346 -10.22 -31.80 9.01
C GLU A 346 -11.33 -30.87 8.48
N LYS A 347 -12.30 -31.41 7.74
CA LYS A 347 -13.47 -30.68 7.24
C LYS A 347 -14.44 -30.22 8.34
N ASP A 348 -14.39 -30.85 9.51
CA ASP A 348 -15.31 -30.65 10.65
C ASP A 348 -14.65 -29.87 11.80
N LEU A 349 -13.47 -29.29 11.54
CA LEU A 349 -12.72 -28.45 12.47
C LEU A 349 -13.52 -27.21 12.89
N LYS A 350 -13.53 -26.94 14.19
CA LYS A 350 -14.11 -25.76 14.82
C LYS A 350 -13.03 -24.99 15.59
N PRO A 351 -13.11 -23.64 15.64
CA PRO A 351 -12.20 -22.85 16.45
C PRO A 351 -12.06 -23.43 17.87
N GLY A 352 -10.83 -23.51 18.37
CA GLY A 352 -10.50 -24.13 19.66
C GLY A 352 -10.14 -25.61 19.60
N ASP A 353 -10.39 -26.31 18.47
CA ASP A 353 -9.88 -27.68 18.27
C ASP A 353 -8.34 -27.70 18.26
N LEU A 354 -7.77 -28.81 18.70
CA LEU A 354 -6.33 -29.07 18.59
C LEU A 354 -6.00 -29.66 17.23
N VAL A 355 -5.00 -29.10 16.56
CA VAL A 355 -4.44 -29.61 15.30
C VAL A 355 -3.00 -30.03 15.56
N PHE A 356 -2.62 -31.20 15.09
CA PHE A 356 -1.31 -31.78 15.32
C PHE A 356 -0.53 -31.89 14.02
N PHE A 357 0.75 -31.52 14.06
CA PHE A 357 1.67 -31.60 12.93
C PHE A 357 2.87 -32.51 13.24
N GLN A 358 3.31 -33.28 12.24
CA GLN A 358 4.50 -34.13 12.30
C GLN A 358 5.70 -33.44 11.63
N THR A 359 6.63 -32.94 12.43
CA THR A 359 7.89 -32.34 11.95
C THR A 359 9.04 -33.33 12.22
N GLY A 360 9.73 -33.21 13.36
CA GLY A 360 10.51 -34.28 14.00
C GLY A 360 9.89 -34.73 15.33
N SER A 361 8.94 -33.97 15.83
CA SER A 361 8.09 -34.27 16.98
C SER A 361 6.66 -33.88 16.66
N ILE A 362 5.73 -34.28 17.53
CA ILE A 362 4.32 -33.87 17.43
C ILE A 362 4.19 -32.45 17.95
N VAL A 363 3.84 -31.53 17.06
CA VAL A 363 3.61 -30.12 17.35
C VAL A 363 2.11 -29.88 17.46
N PRO A 364 1.57 -29.58 18.65
CA PRO A 364 0.18 -29.20 18.81
C PRO A 364 -0.01 -27.72 18.45
N ALA A 365 -1.17 -27.39 17.91
CA ALA A 365 -1.59 -26.06 17.52
C ALA A 365 -3.08 -25.88 17.82
N ILE A 366 -3.52 -24.63 17.97
CA ILE A 366 -4.92 -24.29 18.22
C ILE A 366 -5.55 -23.83 16.91
N TYR A 367 -6.60 -24.51 16.46
CA TYR A 367 -7.33 -24.09 15.26
C TYR A 367 -8.08 -22.78 15.53
N ALA A 368 -7.84 -21.78 14.69
CA ALA A 368 -8.41 -20.44 14.81
C ALA A 368 -9.53 -20.17 13.78
N GLY A 369 -9.86 -21.18 12.96
CA GLY A 369 -10.83 -21.07 11.88
C GLY A 369 -10.19 -20.83 10.51
N LYS A 370 -10.94 -21.14 9.45
CA LYS A 370 -10.60 -20.80 8.05
C LYS A 370 -9.18 -21.22 7.64
N GLY A 371 -8.76 -22.43 8.01
CA GLY A 371 -7.42 -22.94 7.68
C GLY A 371 -6.27 -22.30 8.46
N GLN A 372 -6.56 -21.51 9.49
CA GLN A 372 -5.57 -20.88 10.36
C GLN A 372 -5.40 -21.64 11.67
N VAL A 373 -4.16 -21.68 12.15
CA VAL A 373 -3.81 -22.19 13.48
C VAL A 373 -2.88 -21.22 14.20
N ILE A 374 -2.93 -21.22 15.53
CA ILE A 374 -2.00 -20.51 16.40
C ILE A 374 -1.07 -21.56 17.02
N LEU A 375 0.23 -21.37 16.87
CA LEU A 375 1.25 -22.28 17.38
C LEU A 375 2.52 -21.55 17.78
N THR A 376 3.37 -22.21 18.55
CA THR A 376 4.74 -21.78 18.80
C THR A 376 5.68 -22.43 17.80
N SER A 377 6.57 -21.64 17.21
CA SER A 377 7.68 -22.08 16.37
C SER A 377 8.99 -21.46 16.87
N ASN A 378 10.11 -21.67 16.19
CA ASN A 378 11.37 -21.00 16.56
C ASN A 378 11.27 -19.46 16.60
N ASP A 379 10.34 -18.88 15.82
CA ASP A 379 10.08 -17.43 15.78
C ASP A 379 9.12 -16.97 16.90
N GLY A 380 8.75 -17.86 17.81
CA GLY A 380 7.74 -17.63 18.84
C GLY A 380 6.32 -18.02 18.42
N VAL A 381 5.35 -17.53 19.19
CA VAL A 381 3.91 -17.75 18.99
C VAL A 381 3.44 -16.93 17.81
N LYS A 382 2.82 -17.58 16.83
CA LYS A 382 2.31 -16.93 15.61
C LYS A 382 1.06 -17.60 15.08
N VAL A 383 0.29 -16.82 14.31
CA VAL A 383 -0.82 -17.32 13.50
C VAL A 383 -0.29 -17.68 12.12
N ILE A 384 -0.63 -18.88 11.63
CA ILE A 384 -0.29 -19.31 10.27
C ILE A 384 -1.52 -19.85 9.57
N HIS A 385 -1.54 -19.77 8.23
CA HIS A 385 -2.52 -20.48 7.41
C HIS A 385 -1.94 -21.81 6.91
N TYR A 386 -2.09 -22.88 7.69
CA TYR A 386 -1.35 -24.14 7.45
C TYR A 386 -1.67 -24.77 6.10
N LYS A 387 -2.89 -24.60 5.57
CA LYS A 387 -3.31 -25.20 4.29
C LYS A 387 -2.57 -24.68 3.07
N VAL A 388 -2.10 -23.43 3.11
CA VAL A 388 -1.36 -22.80 1.99
C VAL A 388 0.13 -22.67 2.30
N SER A 389 0.55 -23.07 3.49
CA SER A 389 1.96 -23.08 3.86
C SER A 389 2.69 -24.20 3.14
N THR A 390 3.82 -23.88 2.51
CA THR A 390 4.72 -24.85 1.90
C THR A 390 5.37 -25.80 2.92
N TYR A 391 5.48 -25.37 4.18
CA TYR A 391 6.06 -26.17 5.26
C TYR A 391 5.01 -26.96 6.05
N TRP A 392 3.89 -26.33 6.42
CA TRP A 392 2.94 -26.92 7.38
C TRP A 392 1.89 -27.81 6.73
N SER A 393 1.53 -27.59 5.46
CA SER A 393 0.45 -28.34 4.79
C SER A 393 0.73 -29.85 4.75
N SER A 394 1.93 -30.24 4.33
CA SER A 394 2.36 -31.65 4.23
C SER A 394 2.62 -32.32 5.58
N LYS A 395 2.55 -31.56 6.68
CA LYS A 395 2.84 -32.03 8.03
C LYS A 395 1.60 -32.25 8.87
N TYR A 396 0.41 -31.90 8.37
CA TYR A 396 -0.83 -32.17 9.07
C TYR A 396 -0.92 -33.67 9.39
N LEU A 397 -1.18 -33.99 10.66
CA LEU A 397 -1.28 -35.38 11.13
C LEU A 397 -2.73 -35.75 11.43
N LYS A 398 -3.38 -35.00 12.33
CA LYS A 398 -4.80 -35.15 12.70
C LYS A 398 -5.27 -34.00 13.58
N ALA A 399 -6.55 -33.99 13.91
CA ALA A 399 -7.13 -33.05 14.86
C ALA A 399 -7.92 -33.75 15.97
N LYS A 400 -7.98 -33.11 17.14
CA LYS A 400 -8.73 -33.56 18.31
C LYS A 400 -9.61 -32.44 18.86
N ARG A 401 -10.78 -32.81 19.39
CA ARG A 401 -11.65 -31.91 20.17
C ARG A 401 -11.71 -32.40 21.61
N ILE A 402 -11.42 -31.48 22.53
CA ILE A 402 -11.34 -31.71 23.97
C ILE A 402 -12.20 -30.73 24.75
#